data_AF-A0A3N9NP36-F1
#
_entry.id   AF-A0A3N9NP36-F1
#
_cell.length_a   1.000
_cell.length_b   1.000
_cell.length_c   1.000
_cell.angle_alpha   90.00
_cell.angle_beta   90.00
_cell.angle_gamma   90.00
#
_symmetry.space_group_name_H-M   'P 1'
#
loop_
_entity.id
_entity.type
_entity.pdbx_description
1 polymer ?
#
loop_
_entity_poly.entity_id
_entity_poly.type
_entity_poly.pdbx_seq_one_letter_code
_entity_poly.pdbx_strand_id
1 'polypeptide(L)'
;MNFDFNRQTMGSSIDHTLPAGISAEFDIELTYTKHSHGDYKISSDFPLKIEEDEDWEYDHGEPRKVIRGAGKTGDGKNRVHIETINGDIRIHKK
;
A
#
# COMPACT_ATOMS: atom_id res chain seq x y z
N MET A 1 -22.63 -7.35 -5.06
CA MET A 1 -22.02 -6.13 -5.61
C MET A 1 -20.53 -6.25 -5.33
N ASN A 2 -19.72 -6.34 -6.37
CA ASN A 2 -18.26 -6.44 -6.23
C ASN A 2 -17.73 -5.01 -6.30
N PHE A 3 -16.83 -4.68 -5.40
CA PHE A 3 -16.19 -3.38 -5.29
C PHE A 3 -14.69 -3.57 -5.52
N ASP A 4 -14.17 -2.88 -6.51
CA ASP A 4 -12.74 -2.82 -6.79
C ASP A 4 -12.27 -1.40 -6.52
N PHE A 5 -11.34 -1.25 -5.59
CA PHE A 5 -10.65 0.01 -5.32
C PHE A 5 -9.26 -0.06 -5.93
N ASN A 6 -8.97 0.82 -6.87
CA ASN A 6 -7.63 0.99 -7.43
C ASN A 6 -7.23 2.46 -7.29
N ARG A 7 -6.09 2.72 -6.65
CA ARG A 7 -5.53 4.07 -6.53
C ARG A 7 -4.02 4.04 -6.75
N GLN A 8 -3.54 4.91 -7.63
CA GLN A 8 -2.12 5.15 -7.89
C GLN A 8 -1.82 6.64 -7.70
N THR A 9 -0.70 6.98 -7.06
CA THR A 9 -0.26 8.38 -6.91
C THR A 9 1.25 8.52 -6.89
N MET A 10 1.73 9.71 -7.26
CA MET A 10 3.15 10.07 -7.27
C MET A 10 3.37 11.19 -6.23
N GLY A 11 4.20 10.93 -5.22
CA GLY A 11 4.67 11.90 -4.22
C GLY A 11 3.63 12.37 -3.20
N SER A 12 2.47 11.71 -3.10
CA SER A 12 1.42 12.08 -2.15
C SER A 12 1.05 10.92 -1.24
N SER A 13 0.77 11.23 0.02
CA SER A 13 0.27 10.24 0.97
C SER A 13 -1.18 9.87 0.61
N ILE A 14 -1.50 8.59 0.81
CA ILE A 14 -2.84 8.05 0.67
C ILE A 14 -3.41 7.84 2.06
N ASP A 15 -4.55 8.46 2.32
CA ASP A 15 -5.41 8.16 3.45
C ASP A 15 -6.73 7.63 2.92
N HIS A 16 -7.11 6.42 3.33
CA HIS A 16 -8.31 5.77 2.85
C HIS A 16 -9.06 5.06 3.99
N THR A 17 -10.39 5.14 3.96
CA THR A 17 -11.26 4.57 4.98
C THR A 17 -12.19 3.53 4.35
N LEU A 18 -12.18 2.32 4.89
CA LEU A 18 -13.01 1.21 4.43
C LEU A 18 -13.95 0.74 5.55
N PRO A 19 -15.13 0.18 5.21
CA PRO A 19 -16.01 -0.42 6.21
C PRO A 19 -15.29 -1.53 6.99
N ALA A 20 -15.43 -1.56 8.33
CA ALA A 20 -14.76 -2.55 9.17
C ALA A 20 -15.08 -4.01 8.80
N GLY A 21 -16.29 -4.26 8.28
CA GLY A 21 -16.77 -5.57 7.84
C GLY A 21 -16.51 -5.88 6.37
N ILE A 22 -15.68 -5.12 5.66
CA ILE A 22 -15.40 -5.37 4.25
C ILE A 22 -14.75 -6.75 4.08
N SER A 23 -15.24 -7.49 3.08
CA SER A 23 -14.60 -8.71 2.62
C SER A 23 -13.72 -8.38 1.41
N ALA A 24 -12.41 -8.27 1.60
CA ALA A 24 -11.50 -7.81 0.57
C ALA A 24 -10.15 -8.52 0.61
N GLU A 25 -9.52 -8.62 -0.55
CA GLU A 25 -8.10 -8.92 -0.70
C GLU A 25 -7.33 -7.61 -0.90
N PHE A 26 -6.26 -7.43 -0.14
CA PHE A 26 -5.44 -6.22 -0.09
C PHE A 26 -4.11 -6.50 -0.76
N ASP A 27 -3.76 -5.64 -1.71
CA ASP A 27 -2.53 -5.65 -2.48
C ASP A 27 -2.01 -4.20 -2.52
N ILE A 28 -1.03 -3.91 -1.66
CA ILE A 28 -0.58 -2.55 -1.38
C ILE A 28 0.91 -2.45 -1.68
N GLU A 29 1.29 -1.45 -2.48
CA GLU A 29 2.68 -1.18 -2.83
C GLU A 29 3.04 0.28 -2.55
N LEU A 30 4.13 0.47 -1.80
CA LEU A 30 4.74 1.77 -1.57
C LEU A 30 6.17 1.69 -2.06
N THR A 31 6.43 2.32 -3.21
CA THR A 31 7.79 2.50 -3.71
C THR A 31 8.37 3.80 -3.15
N TYR A 32 9.63 3.83 -2.75
CA TYR A 32 10.30 5.07 -2.42
C TYR A 32 11.74 5.13 -2.95
N THR A 33 12.20 6.32 -3.29
CA THR A 33 13.50 6.53 -3.94
C THR A 33 14.56 7.00 -2.95
N LYS A 34 15.82 6.65 -3.22
CA LYS A 34 16.95 6.87 -2.31
C LYS A 34 17.22 8.33 -1.94
N HIS A 35 16.88 9.27 -2.83
CA HIS A 35 17.09 10.70 -2.62
C HIS A 35 15.88 11.41 -1.99
N SER A 36 14.81 10.68 -1.72
CA SER A 36 13.66 11.22 -1.04
C SER A 36 13.93 11.29 0.48
N HIS A 37 13.39 12.32 1.15
CA HIS A 37 13.74 12.66 2.53
C HIS A 37 12.75 12.08 3.57
N GLY A 38 11.89 11.14 3.18
CA GLY A 38 10.80 10.63 4.01
C GLY A 38 11.04 9.22 4.55
N ASP A 39 10.69 8.99 5.82
CA ASP A 39 10.56 7.66 6.41
C ASP A 39 9.18 7.10 6.08
N TYR A 40 9.02 6.57 4.85
CA TYR A 40 7.71 6.12 4.38
C TYR A 40 7.26 4.83 5.04
N LYS A 41 5.94 4.69 5.20
CA LYS A 41 5.34 3.50 5.80
C LYS A 41 3.96 3.17 5.25
N ILE A 42 3.63 1.89 5.34
CA ILE A 42 2.26 1.37 5.23
C ILE A 42 1.74 1.14 6.65
N SER A 43 0.59 1.74 6.97
CA SER A 43 -0.13 1.54 8.23
C SER A 43 -1.59 1.20 7.96
N SER A 44 -2.11 0.21 8.67
CA SER A 44 -3.45 -0.31 8.42
C SER A 44 -4.11 -0.82 9.70
N ASP A 45 -5.39 -0.50 9.87
CA ASP A 45 -6.25 -1.11 10.89
C ASP A 45 -6.64 -2.56 10.52
N PHE A 46 -6.46 -2.95 9.26
CA PHE A 46 -6.68 -4.32 8.79
C PHE A 46 -5.44 -5.19 9.01
N PRO A 47 -5.59 -6.51 9.17
CA PRO A 47 -4.47 -7.41 9.41
C PRO A 47 -3.66 -7.62 8.13
N LEU A 48 -2.78 -6.67 7.82
CA LEU A 48 -1.85 -6.75 6.70
C LEU A 48 -0.49 -7.26 7.17
N LYS A 49 0.09 -8.18 6.39
CA LYS A 49 1.50 -8.51 6.49
C LYS A 49 2.29 -7.45 5.70
N ILE A 50 3.16 -6.73 6.39
CA ILE A 50 4.02 -5.70 5.80
C ILE A 50 5.43 -6.27 5.65
N GLU A 51 5.97 -6.16 4.45
CA GLU A 51 7.34 -6.54 4.10
C GLU A 51 8.02 -5.38 3.38
N GLU A 52 9.31 -5.19 3.61
CA GLU A 52 10.11 -4.15 2.97
C GLU A 52 11.35 -4.78 2.35
N ASP A 53 11.70 -4.33 1.15
CA ASP A 53 12.91 -4.79 0.46
C ASP A 53 14.17 -4.47 1.30
N GLU A 54 14.99 -5.49 1.55
CA GLU A 54 16.25 -5.35 2.29
C GLU A 54 17.25 -4.48 1.51
N ASP A 55 17.30 -4.67 0.19
CA ASP A 55 18.23 -4.02 -0.72
C ASP A 55 17.57 -2.97 -1.60
N TRP A 56 18.37 -2.02 -2.07
CA TRP A 56 17.94 -1.06 -3.09
C TRP A 56 17.95 -1.72 -4.47
N GLU A 57 16.89 -1.52 -5.24
CA GLU A 57 16.81 -1.90 -6.65
C GLU A 57 17.36 -0.78 -7.53
N TYR A 58 18.22 -1.10 -8.51
CA TYR A 58 18.93 -0.13 -9.36
C TYR A 58 18.51 -0.16 -10.84
N ASP A 59 17.67 -1.10 -11.26
CA ASP A 59 17.38 -1.38 -12.68
C ASP A 59 16.48 -0.32 -13.36
N HIS A 60 15.99 0.68 -12.61
CA HIS A 60 14.99 1.66 -13.07
C HIS A 60 15.50 3.12 -13.09
N GLY A 61 16.81 3.32 -13.16
CA GLY A 61 17.43 4.64 -13.31
C GLY A 61 17.59 5.42 -11.98
N GLU A 62 16.56 5.45 -11.13
CA GLU A 62 16.69 5.93 -9.75
C GLU A 62 16.61 4.76 -8.76
N PRO A 63 17.58 4.62 -7.82
CA PRO A 63 17.53 3.55 -6.84
C PRO A 63 16.26 3.66 -5.98
N ARG A 64 15.53 2.56 -5.87
CA ARG A 64 14.27 2.50 -5.14
C ARG A 64 14.15 1.28 -4.25
N LYS A 65 13.29 1.36 -3.25
CA LYS A 65 12.87 0.26 -2.38
C LYS A 65 11.36 0.18 -2.39
N VAL A 66 10.83 -1.00 -2.10
CA VAL A 66 9.40 -1.23 -2.04
C VAL A 66 9.01 -1.77 -0.68
N ILE A 67 7.97 -1.18 -0.10
CA ILE A 67 7.22 -1.71 1.04
C ILE A 67 5.93 -2.31 0.47
N ARG A 68 5.68 -3.58 0.76
CA ARG A 68 4.49 -4.32 0.32
C ARG A 68 3.61 -4.65 1.50
N GLY A 69 2.31 -4.43 1.33
CA GLY A 69 1.28 -4.80 2.30
C GLY A 69 0.28 -5.76 1.67
N ALA A 70 0.21 -6.98 2.18
CA ALA A 70 -0.73 -7.99 1.69
C ALA A 70 -1.62 -8.52 2.82
N GLY A 71 -2.89 -8.77 2.52
CA GLY A 71 -3.80 -9.32 3.51
C GLY A 71 -5.17 -9.66 2.93
N LYS A 72 -5.99 -10.35 3.72
CA LYS A 72 -7.34 -10.72 3.31
C LYS A 72 -8.30 -10.67 4.49
N THR A 73 -9.49 -10.13 4.24
CA THR A 73 -10.62 -10.15 5.18
C THR A 73 -11.82 -10.83 4.54
N GLY A 74 -12.61 -11.52 5.37
CA GLY A 74 -13.78 -12.27 4.90
C GLY A 74 -13.44 -13.32 3.84
N ASP A 75 -14.27 -13.42 2.81
CA ASP A 75 -14.07 -14.28 1.64
C ASP A 75 -13.23 -13.65 0.52
N GLY A 76 -12.86 -12.37 0.62
CA GLY A 76 -12.06 -11.64 -0.38
C GLY A 76 -12.82 -11.33 -1.67
N LYS A 77 -14.14 -11.11 -1.59
CA LYS A 77 -14.99 -10.78 -2.76
C LYS A 77 -14.64 -9.47 -3.47
N ASN A 78 -13.93 -8.58 -2.79
CA ASN A 78 -13.53 -7.27 -3.27
C ASN A 78 -12.01 -7.21 -3.38
N ARG A 79 -11.47 -6.32 -4.23
CA ARG A 79 -10.04 -6.05 -4.29
C ARG A 79 -9.73 -4.62 -3.89
N VAL A 80 -8.73 -4.46 -3.03
CA VAL A 80 -8.16 -3.17 -2.63
C VAL A 80 -6.72 -3.15 -3.12
N HIS A 81 -6.50 -2.44 -4.22
CA HIS A 81 -5.21 -2.26 -4.85
C HIS A 81 -4.75 -0.81 -4.67
N ILE A 82 -3.63 -0.60 -4.00
CA ILE A 82 -3.12 0.75 -3.75
C ILE A 82 -1.64 0.79 -4.06
N GLU A 83 -1.24 1.71 -4.92
CA GLU A 83 0.17 1.97 -5.20
C GLU A 83 0.49 3.45 -4.96
N THR A 84 1.67 3.71 -4.41
CA THR A 84 2.19 5.07 -4.34
C THR A 84 3.70 5.08 -4.46
N ILE A 85 4.23 6.19 -4.95
CA ILE A 85 5.67 6.47 -4.93
C ILE A 85 5.93 7.64 -3.98
N ASN A 86 6.89 7.51 -3.06
CA ASN A 86 7.30 8.58 -2.15
C ASN A 86 6.12 9.20 -1.36
N GLY A 87 5.26 8.36 -0.78
CA GLY A 87 4.17 8.81 0.08
C GLY A 87 3.67 7.72 1.01
N ASP A 88 3.24 8.08 2.22
CA ASP A 88 2.69 7.10 3.17
C ASP A 88 1.37 6.53 2.70
N ILE A 89 1.05 5.30 3.13
CA ILE A 89 -0.28 4.70 2.98
C ILE A 89 -0.88 4.47 4.36
N ARG A 90 -2.08 5.01 4.57
CA ARG A 90 -2.89 4.83 5.79
C ARG A 90 -4.26 4.26 5.42
N ILE A 91 -4.59 3.11 5.97
CA ILE A 91 -5.87 2.42 5.75
C ILE A 91 -6.61 2.31 7.08
N HIS A 92 -7.73 2.99 7.19
CA HIS A 92 -8.54 3.06 8.40
C HIS A 92 -9.81 2.22 8.28
N LYS A 93 -10.26 1.69 9.41
CA LYS A 93 -11.62 1.13 9.55
C LYS A 93 -12.60 2.24 9.90
N LYS A 94 -13.82 2.13 9.38
CA LYS A 94 -15.00 2.89 9.80
C LYS A 94 -16.14 2.00 10.23
#